data_AF-A0A9W2ZHX6-F1
#
_entry.id   AF-A0A9W2ZHX6-F1
#
_cell.length_a   1.000
_cell.length_b   1.000
_cell.length_c   1.000
_cell.angle_alpha   90.00
_cell.angle_beta   90.00
_cell.angle_gamma   90.00
#
_symmetry.space_group_name_H-M   'P 1'
#
loop_
_entity.id
_entity.type
_entity.pdbx_description
1 polymer ?
#
loop_
_entity_poly.entity_id
_entity_poly.type
_entity_poly.pdbx_seq_one_letter_code
_entity_poly.pdbx_strand_id
1 'polypeptide(L)'
;MNSLKLSLFLILSCSFATFAEKVLSENLYTFFSIFNGYYSNKVQRVVDELDAEVEDEHDGISVIWRPVEIAAFPDNWTLYLEQSVNGVINRMNILIYSEDEFGVIHGQVLNVKQPIDYKPKQYEYADLTNVELESPTPQPECEVLFTWLEKNVIVGSYPDCISKNNRRTPAPYSFTVTCQTFTAFVCSPSTFEIFARLPYIFYKKRRYELPAQWTEGINFTVPCNF
;
A
#
# COMPACT_ATOMS: atom_id res chain seq x y z
N MET A 1 70.37 -25.27 -0.78
CA MET A 1 69.00 -25.69 -0.38
C MET A 1 68.65 -24.96 0.89
N ASN A 2 67.61 -24.11 0.86
CA ASN A 2 66.76 -23.69 1.99
C ASN A 2 65.89 -22.53 1.47
N SER A 3 64.83 -22.85 0.72
CA SER A 3 63.81 -21.85 0.42
C SER A 3 62.94 -21.69 1.66
N LEU A 4 62.91 -20.46 2.17
CA LEU A 4 61.97 -19.98 3.17
C LEU A 4 60.56 -20.21 2.61
N LYS A 5 59.90 -21.29 3.02
CA LYS A 5 58.46 -21.45 2.86
C LYS A 5 57.80 -20.49 3.83
N LEU A 6 57.70 -19.23 3.40
CA LEU A 6 56.82 -18.22 3.99
C LEU A 6 55.39 -18.74 3.80
N SER A 7 54.99 -19.58 4.74
CA SER A 7 53.65 -20.15 4.81
C SER A 7 52.75 -18.99 5.19
N LEU A 8 52.19 -18.39 4.15
CA LEU A 8 51.12 -17.41 4.15
C LEU A 8 49.93 -18.06 4.85
N PHE A 9 49.93 -18.03 6.19
CA PHE A 9 48.74 -18.20 7.02
C PHE A 9 47.89 -16.95 6.79
N LEU A 10 47.28 -16.90 5.60
CA LEU A 10 46.15 -16.04 5.32
C LEU A 10 45.02 -16.63 6.18
N ILE A 11 44.92 -16.11 7.39
CA ILE A 11 43.76 -16.28 8.26
C ILE A 11 42.60 -15.77 7.40
N LEU A 12 41.90 -16.74 6.82
CA LEU A 12 40.64 -16.58 6.14
C LEU A 12 39.65 -16.14 7.23
N SER A 13 39.70 -14.85 7.57
CA SER A 13 38.63 -14.16 8.25
C SER A 13 37.44 -14.26 7.30
N CYS A 14 36.70 -15.34 7.45
CA CYS A 14 35.34 -15.48 6.99
C CYS A 14 34.58 -14.39 7.76
N SER A 15 34.67 -13.16 7.24
CA SER A 15 33.75 -12.10 7.58
C SER A 15 32.40 -12.62 7.12
N PHE A 16 31.72 -13.34 8.00
CA PHE A 16 30.29 -13.46 7.94
C PHE A 16 29.78 -12.03 7.97
N ALA A 17 29.60 -11.45 6.78
CA ALA A 17 28.67 -10.36 6.61
C ALA A 17 27.33 -10.98 7.02
N THR A 18 27.00 -10.84 8.30
CA THR A 18 25.62 -10.96 8.75
C THR A 18 24.87 -9.94 7.93
N PHE A 19 24.21 -10.39 6.85
CA PHE A 19 23.15 -9.62 6.23
C PHE A 19 22.17 -9.35 7.38
N ALA A 20 22.21 -8.14 7.91
CA ALA A 20 21.27 -7.74 8.93
C ALA A 20 19.91 -7.80 8.25
N GLU A 21 19.13 -8.81 8.61
CA GLU A 21 17.77 -8.96 8.13
C GLU A 21 17.02 -7.69 8.51
N LYS A 22 16.38 -7.07 7.52
CA LYS A 22 15.67 -5.81 7.73
C LYS A 22 14.46 -6.12 8.60
N VAL A 23 14.48 -5.67 9.85
CA VAL A 23 13.36 -5.88 10.79
C VAL A 23 12.29 -4.81 10.56
N LEU A 24 11.02 -5.21 10.56
CA LEU A 24 9.89 -4.29 10.50
C LEU A 24 9.84 -3.42 11.76
N SER A 25 9.79 -2.10 11.60
CA SER A 25 9.67 -1.17 12.72
C SER A 25 8.29 -1.24 13.39
N GLU A 26 8.19 -0.84 14.65
CA GLU A 26 6.89 -0.75 15.35
C GLU A 26 5.94 0.24 14.66
N ASN A 27 6.49 1.31 14.10
CA ASN A 27 5.71 2.32 13.37
C ASN A 27 5.07 1.72 12.10
N LEU A 28 5.87 1.07 11.24
CA LEU A 28 5.36 0.41 10.04
C LEU A 28 4.41 -0.75 10.37
N TYR A 29 4.71 -1.53 11.41
CA TYR A 29 3.81 -2.58 11.89
C TYR A 29 2.44 -2.02 12.30
N THR A 30 2.44 -0.93 13.06
CA THR A 30 1.23 -0.25 13.51
C THR A 30 0.47 0.31 12.33
N PHE A 31 1.17 0.98 11.40
CA PHE A 31 0.59 1.48 10.16
C PHE A 31 -0.09 0.37 9.37
N PHE A 32 0.61 -0.72 9.05
CA PHE A 32 0.03 -1.80 8.28
C PHE A 32 -1.14 -2.44 8.99
N SER A 33 -1.07 -2.61 10.32
CA SER A 33 -2.16 -3.18 11.12
C SER A 33 -3.45 -2.33 11.07
N ILE A 34 -3.32 -1.01 10.99
CA ILE A 34 -4.46 -0.09 10.85
C ILE A 34 -4.90 0.04 9.40
N PHE A 35 -3.97 0.19 8.47
CA PHE A 35 -4.24 0.57 7.09
C PHE A 35 -4.75 -0.59 6.24
N ASN A 36 -4.22 -1.80 6.45
CA ASN A 36 -4.59 -2.92 5.59
C ASN A 36 -6.06 -3.33 5.75
N GLY A 37 -6.64 -3.83 4.67
CA GLY A 37 -7.98 -4.39 4.70
C GLY A 37 -8.71 -4.36 3.36
N TYR A 38 -9.91 -4.91 3.39
CA TYR A 38 -10.90 -4.73 2.33
C TYR A 38 -11.93 -3.70 2.79
N TYR A 39 -12.19 -2.71 1.94
CA TYR A 39 -12.99 -1.56 2.23
C TYR A 39 -14.07 -1.34 1.16
N SER A 40 -15.19 -0.75 1.54
CA SER A 40 -16.23 -0.34 0.60
C SER A 40 -17.04 0.84 1.15
N ASN A 41 -17.47 1.74 0.26
CA ASN A 41 -18.37 2.84 0.59
C ASN A 41 -19.86 2.47 0.50
N LYS A 42 -20.21 1.17 0.43
CA LYS A 42 -21.61 0.72 0.34
C LYS A 42 -22.52 1.34 1.41
N VAL A 43 -22.01 1.58 2.62
CA VAL A 43 -22.80 2.22 3.69
C VAL A 43 -23.09 3.68 3.37
N GLN A 44 -22.11 4.44 2.86
CA GLN A 44 -22.31 5.82 2.41
C GLN A 44 -23.38 5.88 1.30
N ARG A 45 -23.30 4.96 0.33
CA ARG A 45 -24.29 4.89 -0.74
C ARG A 45 -25.72 4.66 -0.28
N VAL A 46 -25.91 3.81 0.73
CA VAL A 46 -27.24 3.60 1.31
C VAL A 46 -27.76 4.90 1.95
N VAL A 47 -26.87 5.74 2.50
CA VAL A 47 -27.26 7.04 3.05
C VAL A 47 -27.61 8.01 1.92
N ASP A 48 -26.79 8.09 0.87
CA ASP A 48 -27.08 8.93 -0.31
C ASP A 48 -28.45 8.58 -0.93
N GLU A 49 -28.77 7.29 -1.08
CA GLU A 49 -30.05 6.81 -1.64
C GLU A 49 -31.27 7.14 -0.75
N LEU A 50 -31.07 7.29 0.57
CA LEU A 50 -32.14 7.61 1.52
C LEU A 50 -32.36 9.12 1.66
N ASP A 51 -31.38 9.92 1.31
CA ASP A 51 -31.43 11.37 1.42
C ASP A 51 -31.87 11.99 0.08
N ALA A 52 -33.16 12.29 -0.01
CA ALA A 52 -33.78 12.86 -1.21
C ALA A 52 -33.25 14.25 -1.61
N GLU A 53 -32.43 14.90 -0.76
CA GLU A 53 -31.80 16.19 -1.02
C GLU A 53 -30.32 16.08 -1.41
N VAL A 54 -29.74 14.86 -1.46
CA VAL A 54 -28.35 14.67 -1.91
C VAL A 54 -28.26 14.89 -3.41
N GLU A 55 -27.71 16.04 -3.81
CA GLU A 55 -27.38 16.35 -5.21
C GLU A 55 -26.05 15.73 -5.68
N ASP A 56 -25.37 14.97 -4.82
CA ASP A 56 -23.97 14.54 -4.99
C ASP A 56 -23.80 13.06 -4.60
N GLU A 57 -24.38 12.17 -5.41
CA GLU A 57 -24.33 10.72 -5.19
C GLU A 57 -22.93 10.12 -5.41
N HIS A 58 -22.54 9.16 -4.56
CA HIS A 58 -21.26 8.46 -4.69
C HIS A 58 -21.38 7.13 -5.45
N ASP A 59 -20.45 6.86 -6.36
CA ASP A 59 -20.30 5.54 -7.00
C ASP A 59 -20.02 4.40 -6.02
N GLY A 60 -20.35 3.17 -6.43
CA GLY A 60 -19.99 1.98 -5.67
C GLY A 60 -18.52 1.65 -5.81
N ILE A 61 -17.71 2.01 -4.81
CA ILE A 61 -16.27 1.75 -4.81
C ILE A 61 -15.93 0.69 -3.77
N SER A 62 -15.00 -0.19 -4.15
CA SER A 62 -14.39 -1.16 -3.25
C SER A 62 -12.88 -1.17 -3.43
N VAL A 63 -12.16 -1.26 -2.32
CA VAL A 63 -10.69 -1.13 -2.29
C VAL A 63 -10.11 -2.25 -1.43
N ILE A 64 -9.08 -2.90 -1.94
CA ILE A 64 -8.27 -3.88 -1.22
C ILE A 64 -6.89 -3.28 -1.02
N TRP A 65 -6.43 -3.27 0.23
CA TRP A 65 -5.05 -3.03 0.61
C TRP A 65 -4.56 -4.29 1.32
N ARG A 66 -3.92 -5.20 0.59
CA ARG A 66 -3.50 -6.50 1.10
C ARG A 66 -1.98 -6.55 1.30
N PRO A 67 -1.47 -6.87 2.50
CA PRO A 67 -0.07 -7.19 2.71
C PRO A 67 0.33 -8.39 1.87
N VAL A 68 1.41 -8.28 1.11
CA VAL A 68 1.88 -9.37 0.24
C VAL A 68 3.40 -9.42 0.22
N GLU A 69 3.91 -10.63 0.02
CA GLU A 69 5.31 -10.87 -0.30
C GLU A 69 5.44 -10.93 -1.82
N ILE A 70 6.39 -10.20 -2.39
CA ILE A 70 6.66 -10.19 -3.83
C ILE A 70 8.07 -10.75 -4.02
N ALA A 71 8.20 -11.82 -4.80
CA ALA A 71 9.49 -12.50 -4.99
C ALA A 71 10.56 -11.59 -5.59
N ALA A 72 10.17 -10.60 -6.40
CA ALA A 72 11.08 -9.60 -6.95
C ALA A 72 11.60 -8.58 -5.92
N PHE A 73 10.94 -8.46 -4.77
CA PHE A 73 11.26 -7.49 -3.70
C PHE A 73 11.18 -8.16 -2.32
N PRO A 74 12.01 -9.18 -2.05
CA PRO A 74 11.89 -10.03 -0.86
C PRO A 74 12.16 -9.27 0.46
N ASP A 75 12.93 -8.17 0.39
CA ASP A 75 13.32 -7.36 1.56
C ASP A 75 12.43 -6.11 1.73
N ASN A 76 11.35 -6.02 0.96
CA ASN A 76 10.45 -4.88 0.95
C ASN A 76 9.12 -5.18 1.62
N TRP A 77 8.58 -4.15 2.27
CA TRP A 77 7.23 -4.19 2.83
C TRP A 77 6.27 -3.75 1.75
N THR A 78 5.39 -4.64 1.29
CA THR A 78 4.55 -4.35 0.12
C THR A 78 3.06 -4.57 0.35
N LEU A 79 2.25 -3.64 -0.15
CA LEU A 79 0.80 -3.82 -0.24
C LEU A 79 0.38 -3.97 -1.70
N TYR A 80 -0.46 -4.96 -1.97
CA TYR A 80 -1.27 -5.00 -3.16
C TYR A 80 -2.48 -4.09 -2.98
N LEU A 81 -2.65 -3.16 -3.91
CA LEU A 81 -3.82 -2.30 -4.06
C LEU A 81 -4.67 -2.81 -5.23
N GLU A 82 -5.95 -3.06 -4.96
CA GLU A 82 -6.98 -3.20 -5.99
C GLU A 82 -8.09 -2.19 -5.73
N GLN A 83 -8.46 -1.40 -6.73
CA GLN A 83 -9.63 -0.54 -6.69
C GLN A 83 -10.59 -0.92 -7.80
N SER A 84 -11.84 -1.15 -7.41
CA SER A 84 -12.95 -1.41 -8.32
C SER A 84 -14.02 -0.32 -8.19
N VAL A 85 -14.53 0.19 -9.31
CA VAL A 85 -15.67 1.11 -9.36
C VAL A 85 -16.81 0.42 -10.09
N ASN A 86 -17.97 0.34 -9.44
CA ASN A 86 -19.19 -0.32 -9.94
C ASN A 86 -18.93 -1.75 -10.48
N GLY A 87 -18.01 -2.49 -9.84
CA GLY A 87 -17.64 -3.86 -10.20
C GLY A 87 -16.61 -3.99 -11.32
N VAL A 88 -16.08 -2.88 -11.83
CA VAL A 88 -15.02 -2.85 -12.85
C VAL A 88 -13.70 -2.45 -12.19
N ILE A 89 -12.60 -3.12 -12.54
CA ILE A 89 -11.27 -2.76 -12.04
C ILE A 89 -10.78 -1.49 -12.71
N ASN A 90 -10.38 -0.51 -11.88
CA ASN A 90 -9.77 0.74 -12.34
C ASN A 90 -8.29 0.82 -12.02
N ARG A 91 -7.82 0.18 -10.94
CA ARG A 91 -6.43 0.27 -10.49
C ARG A 91 -5.96 -1.02 -9.86
N MET A 92 -4.76 -1.44 -10.24
CA MET A 92 -4.01 -2.54 -9.62
C MET A 92 -2.56 -2.11 -9.44
N ASN A 93 -2.10 -2.04 -8.20
CA ASN A 93 -0.73 -1.61 -7.88
C ASN A 93 -0.07 -2.51 -6.85
N ILE A 94 1.25 -2.56 -6.90
CA ILE A 94 2.09 -2.92 -5.76
C ILE A 94 2.66 -1.62 -5.20
N LEU A 95 2.51 -1.42 -3.90
CA LEU A 95 3.11 -0.31 -3.18
C LEU A 95 4.25 -0.84 -2.32
N ILE A 96 5.45 -0.33 -2.55
CA ILE A 96 6.63 -0.62 -1.74
C ILE A 96 6.76 0.46 -0.67
N TYR A 97 6.80 0.06 0.59
CA TYR A 97 6.82 0.98 1.72
C TYR A 97 8.18 1.07 2.39
N SER A 98 8.49 2.29 2.83
CA SER A 98 9.61 2.61 3.71
C SER A 98 9.20 3.65 4.75
N GLU A 99 10.03 3.79 5.77
CA GLU A 99 9.90 4.81 6.81
C GLU A 99 11.17 5.66 6.80
N ASP A 100 11.01 6.97 6.93
CA ASP A 100 12.13 7.90 7.06
C ASP A 100 12.53 8.17 8.53
N GLU A 101 13.54 9.00 8.75
CA GLU A 101 14.02 9.34 10.09
C GLU A 101 13.01 10.13 10.95
N PHE A 102 11.99 10.71 10.31
CA PHE A 102 10.92 11.48 10.96
C PHE A 102 9.68 10.62 11.24
N GLY A 103 9.71 9.33 10.90
CA GLY A 103 8.58 8.42 11.04
C GLY A 103 7.49 8.64 9.98
N VAL A 104 7.78 9.40 8.92
CA VAL A 104 6.91 9.51 7.74
C VAL A 104 7.00 8.22 6.96
N ILE A 105 5.85 7.74 6.51
CA ILE A 105 5.74 6.48 5.77
C ILE A 105 5.59 6.82 4.28
N HIS A 106 6.53 6.32 3.49
CA HIS A 106 6.63 6.52 2.05
C HIS A 106 6.13 5.26 1.34
N GLY A 107 5.39 5.44 0.24
CA GLY A 107 4.89 4.36 -0.60
C GLY A 107 5.24 4.62 -2.06
N GLN A 108 6.09 3.79 -2.65
CA GLN A 108 6.40 3.83 -4.08
C GLN A 108 5.44 2.95 -4.86
N VAL A 109 4.79 3.54 -5.87
CA VAL A 109 3.76 2.86 -6.65
C VAL A 109 4.37 2.16 -7.87
N LEU A 110 4.10 0.87 -7.99
CA LEU A 110 4.38 0.04 -9.16
C LEU A 110 3.06 -0.41 -9.79
N ASN A 111 2.92 -0.25 -11.10
CA ASN A 111 1.74 -0.71 -11.82
C ASN A 111 1.82 -2.21 -12.06
N VAL A 112 0.72 -2.91 -11.77
CA VAL A 112 0.55 -4.31 -12.10
C VAL A 112 -0.03 -4.41 -13.52
N LYS A 113 0.53 -5.32 -14.33
CA LYS A 113 -0.03 -5.61 -15.64
C LYS A 113 -1.33 -6.38 -15.48
N GLN A 114 -2.44 -5.73 -15.81
CA GLN A 114 -3.77 -6.30 -15.61
C GLN A 114 -3.99 -7.51 -16.56
N PRO A 115 -4.37 -8.69 -16.04
CA PRO A 115 -4.73 -9.83 -16.86
C PRO A 115 -5.98 -9.57 -17.70
N ILE A 116 -6.05 -10.21 -18.87
CA ILE A 116 -7.26 -10.23 -19.70
C ILE A 116 -8.39 -10.92 -18.90
N ASP A 117 -9.58 -10.33 -18.93
CA ASP A 117 -10.79 -10.82 -18.24
C ASP A 117 -10.70 -10.92 -16.71
N TYR A 118 -9.76 -10.21 -16.09
CA TYR A 118 -9.62 -10.16 -14.63
C TYR A 118 -10.89 -9.59 -13.97
N LYS A 119 -11.38 -10.30 -12.94
CA LYS A 119 -12.53 -9.88 -12.13
C LYS A 119 -12.07 -9.35 -10.76
N PRO A 120 -12.80 -8.40 -10.15
CA PRO A 120 -12.44 -7.92 -8.82
C PRO A 120 -12.32 -9.03 -7.78
N LYS A 121 -11.33 -8.90 -6.90
CA LYS A 121 -10.98 -9.85 -5.83
C LYS A 121 -10.57 -11.24 -6.33
N GLN A 122 -10.14 -11.37 -7.58
CA GLN A 122 -9.77 -12.66 -8.13
C GLN A 122 -8.38 -13.13 -7.66
N TYR A 123 -7.43 -12.22 -7.42
CA TYR A 123 -6.13 -12.61 -6.90
C TYR A 123 -6.20 -13.05 -5.43
N GLU A 124 -5.58 -14.19 -5.15
CA GLU A 124 -5.22 -14.67 -3.82
C GLU A 124 -3.74 -14.44 -3.52
N TYR A 125 -3.31 -14.70 -2.28
CA TYR A 125 -1.92 -14.46 -1.85
C TYR A 125 -0.88 -15.11 -2.77
N ALA A 126 -1.10 -16.36 -3.17
CA ALA A 126 -0.17 -17.11 -4.02
C ALA A 126 -0.04 -16.52 -5.43
N ASP A 127 -1.10 -15.89 -5.96
CA ASP A 127 -1.06 -15.23 -7.27
C ASP A 127 -0.20 -13.96 -7.22
N LEU A 128 -0.14 -13.31 -6.06
CA LEU A 128 0.53 -12.03 -5.88
C LEU A 128 2.05 -12.18 -5.72
N THR A 129 2.54 -13.32 -5.25
CA THR A 129 3.99 -13.57 -5.08
C THR A 129 4.79 -13.35 -6.35
N ASN A 130 4.22 -13.70 -7.52
CA ASN A 130 4.86 -13.58 -8.83
C ASN A 130 4.07 -12.67 -9.77
N VAL A 131 3.44 -11.62 -9.23
CA VAL A 131 2.66 -10.67 -10.03
C VAL A 131 3.52 -10.01 -11.11
N GLU A 132 2.98 -9.93 -12.33
CA GLU A 132 3.67 -9.25 -13.44
C GLU A 132 3.48 -7.73 -13.33
N LEU A 133 4.58 -6.98 -13.41
CA LEU A 133 4.58 -5.53 -13.36
C LEU A 133 4.64 -4.93 -14.76
N GLU A 134 4.02 -3.77 -14.97
CA GLU A 134 4.22 -2.99 -16.21
C GLU A 134 5.66 -2.48 -16.34
N SER A 135 6.25 -2.11 -15.20
CA SER A 135 7.63 -1.64 -15.06
C SER A 135 8.14 -1.99 -13.66
N PRO A 136 9.40 -2.43 -13.50
CA PRO A 136 10.00 -2.64 -12.19
C PRO A 136 10.43 -1.33 -11.51
N THR A 137 10.45 -0.21 -12.27
CA THR A 137 10.82 1.10 -11.76
C THR A 137 9.56 1.88 -11.37
N PRO A 138 9.49 2.43 -10.15
CA PRO A 138 8.41 3.34 -9.75
C PRO A 138 8.31 4.53 -10.69
N GLN A 139 7.09 5.01 -10.90
CA GLN A 139 6.91 6.24 -11.67
C GLN A 139 7.51 7.43 -10.91
N PRO A 140 8.25 8.34 -11.57
CA PRO A 140 8.69 9.59 -10.95
C PRO A 140 7.48 10.40 -10.45
N GLU A 141 7.64 11.10 -9.33
CA GLU A 141 6.60 11.98 -8.74
C GLU A 141 5.33 11.25 -8.27
N CYS A 142 5.38 9.93 -8.17
CA CYS A 142 4.27 9.05 -7.81
C CYS A 142 4.42 8.40 -6.44
N GLU A 143 4.97 9.15 -5.50
CA GLU A 143 5.15 8.74 -4.12
C GLU A 143 3.91 9.05 -3.28
N VAL A 144 3.46 8.05 -2.54
CA VAL A 144 2.40 8.18 -1.53
C VAL A 144 3.06 8.48 -0.20
N LEU A 145 2.50 9.42 0.56
CA LEU A 145 3.02 9.81 1.86
C LEU A 145 1.95 9.64 2.94
N PHE A 146 2.36 9.15 4.11
CA PHE A 146 1.51 9.02 5.28
C PHE A 146 2.21 9.55 6.53
N THR A 147 1.47 10.23 7.38
CA THR A 147 1.93 10.70 8.69
C THR A 147 0.84 10.50 9.73
N TRP A 148 1.26 10.39 10.99
CA TRP A 148 0.35 10.30 12.12
C TRP A 148 -0.17 11.67 12.49
N LEU A 149 -1.49 11.81 12.54
CA LEU A 149 -2.12 13.00 13.10
C LEU A 149 -2.32 12.84 14.61
N GLU A 150 -2.81 11.67 15.01
CA GLU A 150 -3.11 11.28 16.39
C GLU A 150 -2.94 9.76 16.55
N LYS A 151 -3.06 9.24 17.77
CA LYS A 151 -3.06 7.79 18.01
C LYS A 151 -4.13 7.10 17.15
N ASN A 152 -3.70 6.16 16.32
CA ASN A 152 -4.54 5.40 15.39
C ASN A 152 -5.24 6.24 14.29
N VAL A 153 -4.79 7.47 14.05
CA VAL A 153 -5.29 8.34 12.97
C VAL A 153 -4.13 8.72 12.07
N ILE A 154 -4.18 8.22 10.84
CA ILE A 154 -3.17 8.46 9.82
C ILE A 154 -3.77 9.40 8.79
N VAL A 155 -3.03 10.42 8.38
CA VAL A 155 -3.37 11.21 7.20
C VAL A 155 -2.36 10.92 6.10
N GLY A 156 -2.79 10.97 4.85
CA GLY A 156 -1.89 10.74 3.74
C GLY A 156 -2.29 11.44 2.46
N SER A 157 -1.38 11.37 1.49
CA SER A 157 -1.57 11.87 0.15
C SER A 157 -1.15 10.83 -0.87
N TYR A 158 -2.00 10.54 -1.86
CA TYR A 158 -1.71 9.62 -2.96
C TYR A 158 -1.82 10.39 -4.26
N PRO A 159 -0.77 10.49 -5.09
CA PRO A 159 -0.84 11.16 -6.38
C PRO A 159 -1.66 10.38 -7.42
N ASP A 160 -2.47 11.06 -8.24
CA ASP A 160 -3.17 10.47 -9.39
C ASP A 160 -2.23 10.13 -10.56
N CYS A 161 -1.45 9.06 -10.40
CA CYS A 161 -0.37 8.63 -11.30
C CYS A 161 -0.83 8.10 -12.66
N ILE A 162 -2.14 7.85 -12.82
CA ILE A 162 -2.72 7.30 -14.05
C ILE A 162 -3.53 8.41 -14.79
N SER A 163 -3.45 9.65 -14.30
CA SER A 163 -4.21 10.77 -14.87
C SER A 163 -3.84 11.04 -16.34
N LYS A 164 -4.84 11.09 -17.22
CA LYS A 164 -4.66 11.36 -18.66
C LYS A 164 -4.25 12.80 -18.97
N ASN A 165 -4.27 13.69 -17.98
CA ASN A 165 -4.04 15.12 -18.21
C ASN A 165 -2.58 15.50 -18.41
N ASN A 166 -1.64 14.53 -18.41
CA ASN A 166 -0.19 14.74 -18.60
C ASN A 166 0.30 15.98 -17.85
N ARG A 167 -0.20 16.18 -16.63
CA ARG A 167 0.21 17.31 -15.80
C ARG A 167 1.65 17.06 -15.36
N ARG A 168 2.40 18.15 -15.21
CA ARG A 168 3.79 18.08 -14.73
C ARG A 168 3.88 17.39 -13.37
N THR A 169 2.90 17.61 -12.50
CA THR A 169 2.76 16.92 -11.21
C THR A 169 1.32 16.43 -11.05
N PRO A 170 1.10 15.15 -10.69
CA PRO A 170 -0.24 14.60 -10.49
C PRO A 170 -0.94 15.27 -9.30
N ALA A 171 -2.26 15.45 -9.40
CA ALA A 171 -3.02 15.96 -8.27
C ALA A 171 -3.13 14.88 -7.18
N PRO A 172 -2.95 15.22 -5.89
CA PRO A 172 -3.08 14.23 -4.84
C PRO A 172 -4.55 14.00 -4.47
N TYR A 173 -4.90 12.74 -4.26
CA TYR A 173 -5.92 12.32 -3.33
C TYR A 173 -5.40 12.56 -1.90
N SER A 174 -6.25 13.05 -1.00
CA SER A 174 -5.98 13.13 0.44
C SER A 174 -6.73 12.03 1.17
N PHE A 175 -6.08 11.38 2.12
CA PHE A 175 -6.63 10.28 2.91
C PHE A 175 -6.65 10.63 4.38
N THR A 176 -7.68 10.15 5.07
CA THR A 176 -7.62 9.94 6.52
C THR A 176 -7.97 8.50 6.80
N VAL A 177 -7.16 7.80 7.57
CA VAL A 177 -7.32 6.38 7.87
C VAL A 177 -7.41 6.22 9.39
N THR A 178 -8.37 5.42 9.81
CA THR A 178 -8.59 5.00 11.19
C THR A 178 -8.64 3.48 11.27
N CYS A 179 -8.85 2.94 12.46
CA CYS A 179 -9.08 1.51 12.66
C CYS A 179 -10.20 0.94 11.75
N GLN A 180 -11.28 1.70 11.54
CA GLN A 180 -12.51 1.16 10.94
C GLN A 180 -12.85 1.77 9.58
N THR A 181 -12.26 2.92 9.25
CA THR A 181 -12.59 3.63 8.03
C THR A 181 -11.34 4.19 7.38
N PHE A 182 -11.41 4.40 6.07
CA PHE A 182 -10.62 5.44 5.44
C PHE A 182 -11.54 6.38 4.68
N THR A 183 -11.19 7.66 4.66
CA THR A 183 -11.82 8.66 3.80
C THR A 183 -10.85 9.04 2.71
N ALA A 184 -11.37 9.27 1.50
CA ALA A 184 -10.60 9.83 0.41
C ALA A 184 -11.31 11.08 -0.10
N PHE A 185 -10.57 12.18 -0.10
CA PHE A 185 -10.99 13.42 -0.74
C PHE A 185 -10.06 13.70 -1.91
N VAL A 186 -10.61 14.26 -2.98
CA VAL A 186 -9.85 14.34 -4.22
C VAL A 186 -9.70 15.78 -4.62
N CYS A 187 -8.45 16.21 -4.54
CA CYS A 187 -8.09 17.60 -4.63
C CYS A 187 -8.10 18.13 -6.07
N SER A 188 -8.55 17.33 -7.05
CA SER A 188 -8.71 17.79 -8.42
C SER A 188 -9.98 17.26 -9.11
N PRO A 189 -10.78 18.15 -9.72
CA PRO A 189 -11.94 17.77 -10.53
C PRO A 189 -11.54 17.19 -11.91
N SER A 190 -10.26 16.92 -12.13
CA SER A 190 -9.72 16.50 -13.43
C SER A 190 -9.33 15.02 -13.49
N THR A 191 -9.58 14.27 -12.42
CA THR A 191 -9.44 12.80 -12.41
C THR A 191 -10.67 12.18 -13.06
N PHE A 192 -10.52 11.01 -13.69
CA PHE A 192 -11.66 10.24 -14.22
C PHE A 192 -12.40 9.47 -13.12
N GLU A 193 -11.90 9.48 -11.89
CA GLU A 193 -12.27 8.49 -10.88
C GLU A 193 -13.46 8.92 -10.02
N ILE A 194 -14.06 10.09 -10.29
CA ILE A 194 -14.99 10.74 -9.35
C ILE A 194 -16.05 11.59 -10.02
N PHE A 195 -17.26 11.44 -9.49
CA PHE A 195 -18.42 12.24 -9.84
C PHE A 195 -18.90 13.11 -8.67
N ALA A 196 -18.59 12.74 -7.41
CA ALA A 196 -18.97 13.48 -6.21
C ALA A 196 -17.96 14.57 -5.82
N ARG A 197 -18.46 15.73 -5.36
CA ARG A 197 -17.69 16.83 -4.75
C ARG A 197 -17.34 16.56 -3.29
N LEU A 198 -18.10 15.71 -2.60
CA LEU A 198 -17.87 15.32 -1.22
C LEU A 198 -16.83 14.20 -1.07
N PRO A 199 -16.19 14.05 0.11
CA PRO A 199 -15.28 12.94 0.37
C PRO A 199 -15.99 11.58 0.36
N TYR A 200 -15.33 10.57 -0.20
CA TYR A 200 -15.79 9.19 -0.08
C TYR A 200 -15.41 8.64 1.29
N ILE A 201 -16.35 7.93 1.92
CA ILE A 201 -16.15 7.26 3.21
C ILE A 201 -16.21 5.75 3.00
N PHE A 202 -15.09 5.08 3.26
CA PHE A 202 -14.96 3.66 3.10
C PHE A 202 -14.89 2.95 4.45
N TYR A 203 -15.72 1.93 4.62
CA TYR A 203 -15.78 1.13 5.84
C TYR A 203 -15.01 -0.16 5.66
N LYS A 204 -14.12 -0.47 6.59
CA LYS A 204 -13.38 -1.72 6.62
C LYS A 204 -14.35 -2.88 6.86
N LYS A 205 -14.31 -3.87 5.97
CA LYS A 205 -15.13 -5.09 6.03
C LYS A 205 -14.34 -6.28 6.56
N ARG A 206 -13.05 -6.33 6.27
CA ARG A 206 -12.12 -7.30 6.84
C ARG A 206 -10.72 -6.71 6.91
N ARG A 207 -9.94 -7.20 7.86
CA ARG A 207 -8.50 -7.02 7.94
C ARG A 207 -7.81 -8.25 7.35
N TYR A 208 -6.64 -8.02 6.76
CA TYR A 208 -5.71 -9.07 6.35
C TYR A 208 -4.61 -9.26 7.40
N GLU A 209 -4.15 -10.50 7.54
CA GLU A 209 -2.97 -10.79 8.33
C GLU A 209 -1.72 -10.23 7.65
N LEU A 210 -0.77 -9.77 8.46
CA LEU A 210 0.55 -9.41 7.96
C LEU A 210 1.30 -10.71 7.64
N PRO A 211 2.18 -10.73 6.62
CA PRO A 211 2.94 -11.94 6.29
C PRO A 211 3.81 -12.39 7.47
N ALA A 212 3.95 -13.71 7.64
CA ALA A 212 4.65 -14.28 8.78
C ALA A 212 6.12 -13.82 8.84
N GLN A 213 6.79 -13.75 7.68
CA GLN A 213 8.16 -13.27 7.58
C GLN A 213 8.33 -11.84 8.12
N TRP A 214 7.31 -10.99 7.99
CA TRP A 214 7.39 -9.61 8.48
C TRP A 214 7.23 -9.49 9.99
N THR A 215 6.68 -10.53 10.63
CA THR A 215 6.26 -10.50 12.03
C THR A 215 7.00 -11.53 12.88
N GLU A 216 7.84 -12.36 12.29
CA GLU A 216 8.65 -13.35 12.99
C GLU A 216 9.59 -12.66 14.00
N GLY A 217 9.56 -13.13 15.25
CA GLY A 217 10.37 -12.56 16.34
C GLY A 217 9.90 -11.19 16.84
N ILE A 218 8.82 -10.62 16.30
CA ILE A 218 8.27 -9.33 16.71
C ILE A 218 7.19 -9.52 17.78
N ASN A 219 7.24 -8.69 18.82
CA ASN A 219 6.24 -8.65 19.89
C ASN A 219 5.64 -7.25 20.05
N PHE A 220 5.06 -6.73 18.97
CA PHE A 220 4.34 -5.45 18.98
C PHE A 220 2.87 -5.67 19.27
N THR A 221 2.25 -4.66 19.91
CA THR A 221 0.82 -4.72 20.21
C THR A 221 0.04 -4.38 18.94
N VAL A 222 -0.92 -5.23 18.59
CA VAL A 222 -1.84 -4.96 17.48
C VAL A 222 -2.66 -3.71 17.81
N PRO A 223 -2.58 -2.64 17.00
CA PRO A 223 -3.48 -1.51 17.15
C PRO A 223 -4.90 -1.92 16.74
N CYS A 224 -5.88 -1.36 17.46
CA CYS A 224 -7.32 -1.57 17.29
C CYS A 224 -7.80 -2.96 17.73
N ASN A 225 -8.81 -2.99 18.60
CA ASN A 225 -9.57 -4.22 18.88
C ASN A 225 -10.54 -4.42 17.70
N PHE A 226 -10.38 -5.52 16.97
CA PHE A 226 -11.29 -5.95 15.91
C PHE A 226 -12.17 -7.09 16.39
#